data_AF-A0A8C9VEK5-F1
#
_entry.id   AF-A0A8C9VEK5-F1
#
_cell.length_a   1.000
_cell.length_b   1.000
_cell.length_c   1.000
_cell.angle_alpha   90.00
_cell.angle_beta   90.00
_cell.angle_gamma   90.00
#
_symmetry.space_group_name_H-M   'P 1'
#
loop_
_entity.id
_entity.type
_entity.pdbx_description
1 polymer ?
#
loop_
_entity_poly.entity_id
_entity_poly.type
_entity_poly.pdbx_seq_one_letter_code
_entity_poly.pdbx_strand_id
1 'polypeptide(L)'
;MADRANMPYTDAVIHEIQRMGNIVPLNLVRLTTKDTTLRGYTIPKGTMVMATLHSVLFDETEWETPFTFNPGHFLDAEGNFRRRDAFLPFSAGKRVCLGEQLARMELFLFFTSLLQRFTFSPPPGVEPTLESKVGITHSPKPYKLCAVPR
;
A
#
# COMPACT_ATOMS: atom_id res chain seq x y z
N MET A 1 15.83 -9.55 -8.29
CA MET A 1 14.50 -10.03 -7.84
C MET A 1 14.59 -11.25 -6.95
N ALA A 2 15.53 -12.18 -7.22
CA ALA A 2 15.91 -13.23 -6.26
C ALA A 2 16.32 -12.65 -4.89
N ASP A 3 16.94 -11.47 -4.89
CA ASP A 3 17.41 -10.77 -3.69
C ASP A 3 16.27 -10.43 -2.71
N ARG A 4 15.05 -10.18 -3.23
CA ARG A 4 13.89 -9.84 -2.40
C ARG A 4 13.60 -10.92 -1.35
N ALA A 5 13.77 -12.20 -1.70
CA ALA A 5 13.56 -13.31 -0.77
C ALA A 5 14.54 -13.30 0.41
N ASN A 6 15.71 -12.66 0.25
CA ASN A 6 16.74 -12.54 1.27
C ASN A 6 16.71 -11.18 1.99
N MET A 7 15.73 -10.32 1.68
CA MET A 7 15.58 -8.98 2.25
C MET A 7 14.20 -8.77 2.89
N PRO A 8 13.81 -9.60 3.87
CA PRO A 8 12.45 -9.61 4.41
C PRO A 8 12.04 -8.27 5.02
N TYR A 9 12.97 -7.58 5.72
CA TYR A 9 12.69 -6.27 6.29
C TYR A 9 12.45 -5.19 5.23
N THR A 10 13.21 -5.21 4.13
CA THR A 10 12.99 -4.27 3.02
C THR A 10 11.64 -4.52 2.36
N ASP A 11 11.27 -5.79 2.15
CA ASP A 11 9.97 -6.13 1.56
C ASP A 11 8.82 -5.70 2.50
N ALA A 12 8.98 -5.91 3.81
CA ALA A 12 8.04 -5.46 4.83
C ALA A 12 7.87 -3.93 4.84
N VAL A 13 8.97 -3.17 4.74
CA VAL A 13 8.94 -1.70 4.65
C VAL A 13 8.19 -1.24 3.40
N ILE A 14 8.45 -1.85 2.24
CA ILE A 14 7.76 -1.50 0.98
C ILE A 14 6.25 -1.78 1.10
N HIS A 15 5.88 -2.92 1.68
CA HIS A 15 4.47 -3.28 1.90
C HIS A 15 3.79 -2.30 2.86
N GLU A 16 4.46 -1.91 3.94
CA GLU A 16 3.91 -0.93 4.89
C GLU A 16 3.79 0.47 4.26
N ILE A 17 4.72 0.87 3.38
CA ILE A 17 4.59 2.09 2.58
C ILE A 17 3.33 2.06 1.73
N GLN A 18 3.03 0.93 1.07
CA GLN A 18 1.82 0.80 0.26
C GLN A 18 0.55 0.80 1.12
N ARG A 19 0.56 0.12 2.27
CA ARG A 19 -0.59 0.06 3.20
C ARG A 19 -0.92 1.44 3.75
N MET A 20 0.07 2.12 4.32
CA MET A 20 -0.13 3.41 4.97
C MET A 20 -0.30 4.54 3.95
N GLY A 21 0.42 4.48 2.83
CA GLY A 21 0.28 5.45 1.74
C GLY A 21 -1.10 5.41 1.07
N ASN A 22 -1.74 4.23 1.05
CA ASN A 22 -3.13 4.02 0.63
C ASN A 22 -3.55 4.89 -0.57
N ILE A 23 -2.79 4.75 -1.66
CA ILE A 23 -2.83 5.68 -2.80
C ILE A 23 -4.21 5.70 -3.47
N VAL A 24 -5.01 4.63 -3.37
CA VAL A 24 -6.35 4.55 -4.00
C VAL A 24 -7.40 4.12 -2.96
N PRO A 25 -7.77 4.97 -1.99
CA PRO A 25 -8.54 4.56 -0.81
C PRO A 25 -9.97 4.11 -1.13
N LEU A 26 -10.59 4.71 -2.14
CA LEU A 26 -11.96 4.41 -2.57
C LEU A 26 -12.03 3.38 -3.71
N ASN A 27 -10.90 2.82 -4.12
CA ASN A 27 -10.80 1.94 -5.30
C ASN A 27 -11.46 2.58 -6.55
N LEU A 28 -11.64 1.77 -7.59
CA LEU A 28 -12.35 2.14 -8.81
C LEU A 28 -13.75 1.54 -8.81
N VAL A 29 -14.74 2.33 -9.25
CA VAL A 29 -16.13 1.91 -9.35
C VAL A 29 -16.27 0.64 -10.21
N ARG A 30 -17.19 -0.23 -9.81
CA ARG A 30 -17.63 -1.42 -10.53
C ARG A 30 -19.14 -1.37 -10.73
N LEU A 31 -19.64 -2.18 -11.66
CA LEU A 31 -21.08 -2.36 -11.91
C LEU A 31 -21.42 -3.84 -11.76
N THR A 32 -22.52 -4.14 -11.08
CA THR A 32 -23.06 -5.51 -11.03
C THR A 32 -23.57 -5.91 -12.41
N THR A 33 -23.16 -7.09 -12.89
CA THR A 33 -23.56 -7.57 -14.25
C THR A 33 -24.91 -8.29 -14.26
N LYS A 34 -25.41 -8.66 -13.08
CA LYS A 34 -26.69 -9.31 -12.82
C LYS A 34 -27.12 -8.99 -11.39
N ASP A 35 -28.38 -9.24 -11.07
CA ASP A 35 -28.86 -9.22 -9.69
C ASP A 35 -28.02 -10.21 -8.86
N THR A 36 -27.57 -9.76 -7.70
CA THR A 36 -26.71 -10.54 -6.81
C THR A 36 -27.08 -10.30 -5.36
N THR A 37 -26.57 -11.13 -4.46
CA THR A 37 -26.75 -10.95 -3.02
C THR A 37 -25.41 -10.72 -2.34
N LEU A 38 -25.35 -9.79 -1.38
CA LEU A 38 -24.19 -9.58 -0.52
C LEU A 38 -24.66 -9.43 0.93
N ARG A 39 -24.19 -10.31 1.82
CA ARG A 39 -24.56 -10.33 3.25
C ARG A 39 -26.08 -10.24 3.49
N GLY A 40 -26.87 -10.94 2.67
CA GLY A 40 -28.34 -10.95 2.77
C GLY A 40 -29.06 -9.82 2.02
N TYR A 41 -28.35 -8.82 1.51
CA TYR A 41 -28.93 -7.73 0.71
C TYR A 41 -28.97 -8.09 -0.78
N THR A 42 -30.10 -7.87 -1.42
CA THR A 42 -30.23 -7.94 -2.89
C THR A 42 -29.67 -6.66 -3.50
N ILE A 43 -28.69 -6.82 -4.40
CA ILE A 43 -28.08 -5.75 -5.18
C ILE A 43 -28.51 -5.96 -6.65
N PRO A 44 -29.37 -5.08 -7.20
CA PRO A 44 -29.82 -5.19 -8.58
C PRO A 44 -28.66 -5.14 -9.60
N LYS A 45 -28.91 -5.66 -10.81
CA LYS A 45 -28.05 -5.47 -11.98
C LYS A 45 -27.87 -3.98 -12.28
N GLY A 46 -26.64 -3.59 -12.63
CA GLY A 46 -26.32 -2.21 -12.98
C GLY A 46 -26.07 -1.29 -11.79
N THR A 47 -26.13 -1.80 -10.55
CA THR A 47 -25.75 -1.04 -9.36
C THR A 47 -24.26 -0.74 -9.36
N MET A 48 -23.91 0.53 -9.14
CA MET A 48 -22.53 0.94 -8.89
C MET A 48 -22.08 0.47 -7.52
N VAL A 49 -20.94 -0.21 -7.47
CA VAL A 49 -20.32 -0.70 -6.25
C VAL A 49 -18.90 -0.15 -6.17
N MET A 50 -18.57 0.38 -5.01
CA MET A 50 -17.25 0.92 -4.69
C MET A 50 -16.75 0.21 -3.43
N ALA A 51 -15.65 -0.54 -3.57
CA ALA A 51 -15.04 -1.23 -2.43
C ALA A 51 -14.01 -0.30 -1.79
N THR A 52 -14.24 0.11 -0.54
CA THR A 52 -13.35 1.01 0.19
C THR A 52 -12.08 0.27 0.62
N LEU A 53 -10.97 0.39 -0.12
CA LEU A 53 -9.69 -0.23 0.27
C LEU A 53 -9.17 0.34 1.59
N HIS A 54 -9.46 1.61 1.90
CA HIS A 54 -9.10 2.22 3.17
C HIS A 54 -9.63 1.42 4.37
N SER A 55 -10.86 0.90 4.29
CA SER A 55 -11.44 0.16 5.42
C SER A 55 -10.72 -1.15 5.69
N VAL A 56 -10.09 -1.76 4.67
CA VAL A 56 -9.35 -3.03 4.82
C VAL A 56 -7.90 -2.77 5.23
N LEU A 57 -7.25 -1.75 4.65
CA LEU A 57 -5.85 -1.42 4.93
C LEU A 57 -5.63 -0.77 6.31
N PHE A 58 -6.71 -0.31 6.95
CA PHE A 58 -6.71 0.30 8.30
C PHE A 58 -7.69 -0.40 9.25
N ASP A 59 -8.13 -1.63 8.93
CA ASP A 59 -9.02 -2.41 9.80
C ASP A 59 -8.33 -2.72 11.14
N GLU A 60 -8.87 -2.20 12.24
CA GLU A 60 -8.33 -2.39 13.60
C GLU A 60 -8.37 -3.85 14.07
N THR A 61 -9.16 -4.70 13.40
CA THR A 61 -9.18 -6.14 13.68
C THR A 61 -8.11 -6.92 12.93
N GLU A 62 -7.51 -6.32 11.90
CA GLU A 62 -6.50 -6.94 11.03
C GLU A 62 -5.12 -6.30 11.18
N TRP A 63 -4.97 -5.13 11.79
CA TRP A 63 -3.66 -4.47 11.93
C TRP A 63 -3.44 -4.07 13.38
N GLU A 64 -2.30 -4.47 13.96
CA GLU A 64 -1.98 -4.23 15.36
C GLU A 64 -1.84 -2.74 15.68
N THR A 65 -1.28 -1.96 14.74
CA THR A 65 -1.11 -0.51 14.84
C THR A 65 -1.54 0.19 13.54
N PRO A 66 -2.84 0.21 13.20
CA PRO A 66 -3.32 0.53 11.85
C PRO A 66 -2.94 1.94 11.40
N PHE A 67 -2.86 2.89 12.33
CA PHE A 67 -2.57 4.30 12.04
C PHE A 67 -1.10 4.68 12.24
N THR A 68 -0.23 3.71 12.53
CA THR A 68 1.21 3.92 12.71
C THR A 68 1.97 3.21 11.59
N PHE A 69 3.05 3.83 11.11
CA PHE A 69 3.97 3.18 10.19
C PHE A 69 4.73 2.08 10.94
N ASN A 70 4.39 0.81 10.68
CA ASN A 70 4.97 -0.32 11.36
C ASN A 70 5.28 -1.47 10.39
N PRO A 71 6.53 -1.62 9.92
CA PRO A 71 6.93 -2.75 9.09
C PRO A 71 6.70 -4.12 9.75
N GLY A 72 6.63 -4.17 11.08
CA GLY A 72 6.31 -5.39 11.84
C GLY A 72 4.97 -6.02 11.47
N HIS A 73 4.03 -5.27 10.88
CA HIS A 73 2.79 -5.84 10.33
C HIS A 73 3.05 -6.95 9.30
N PHE A 74 4.20 -6.90 8.60
CA PHE A 74 4.61 -7.83 7.56
C PHE A 74 5.79 -8.74 7.97
N LEU A 75 6.08 -8.86 9.26
CA LEU A 75 7.11 -9.75 9.79
C LEU A 75 6.50 -10.77 10.77
N ASP A 76 6.97 -12.02 10.72
CA ASP A 76 6.71 -13.01 11.76
C ASP A 76 7.68 -12.83 12.97
N ALA A 77 7.54 -13.67 13.98
CA ALA A 77 8.35 -13.57 15.21
C ALA A 77 9.84 -13.84 14.95
N GLU A 78 10.15 -14.57 13.88
CA GLU A 78 11.49 -14.92 13.43
C GLU A 78 12.09 -13.86 12.48
N GLY A 79 11.31 -12.84 12.10
CA GLY A 79 11.72 -11.76 11.21
C GLY A 79 11.63 -12.10 9.72
N ASN A 80 10.96 -13.19 9.34
CA ASN A 80 10.65 -13.49 7.94
C ASN A 80 9.45 -12.66 7.48
N PHE A 81 9.40 -12.41 6.17
CA PHE A 81 8.27 -11.74 5.56
C PHE A 81 6.99 -12.59 5.65
N ARG A 82 5.94 -12.04 6.26
CA ARG A 82 4.60 -12.66 6.30
C ARG A 82 3.64 -11.90 5.39
N ARG A 83 2.91 -12.64 4.55
CA ARG A 83 1.83 -12.07 3.74
C ARG A 83 0.57 -11.87 4.60
N ARG A 84 -0.16 -10.78 4.37
CA ARG A 84 -1.45 -10.48 5.01
C ARG A 84 -2.57 -10.51 3.97
N ASP A 85 -3.67 -11.20 4.24
CA ASP A 85 -4.82 -11.25 3.32
C ASP A 85 -5.55 -9.91 3.25
N ALA A 86 -5.56 -9.14 4.34
CA ALA A 86 -6.05 -7.76 4.39
C ALA A 86 -5.18 -6.76 3.57
N PHE A 87 -4.03 -7.19 3.04
CA PHE A 87 -3.19 -6.33 2.20
C PHE A 87 -3.68 -6.34 0.73
N LEU A 88 -4.62 -5.44 0.42
CA LEU A 88 -5.25 -5.33 -0.89
C LEU A 88 -5.03 -3.98 -1.62
N PRO A 89 -3.81 -3.41 -1.68
CA PRO A 89 -3.58 -2.12 -2.35
C PRO A 89 -3.86 -2.15 -3.87
N PHE A 90 -3.90 -3.34 -4.47
CA PHE A 90 -4.17 -3.57 -5.89
C PHE A 90 -5.60 -4.08 -6.17
N SER A 91 -6.49 -3.99 -5.17
CA SER A 91 -7.82 -4.60 -5.18
C SER A 91 -7.76 -6.14 -5.30
N ALA A 92 -8.86 -6.77 -5.71
CA ALA A 92 -9.03 -8.21 -5.77
C ALA A 92 -9.96 -8.65 -6.92
N GLY A 93 -9.99 -9.95 -7.18
CA GLY A 93 -10.88 -10.59 -8.15
C GLY A 93 -10.49 -10.32 -9.62
N LYS A 94 -11.44 -10.51 -10.54
CA LYS A 94 -11.20 -10.41 -12.01
C LYS A 94 -10.70 -9.04 -12.49
N ARG A 95 -10.75 -8.03 -11.64
CA ARG A 95 -10.31 -6.65 -11.91
C ARG A 95 -9.22 -6.19 -10.94
N VAL A 96 -8.48 -7.13 -10.36
CA VAL A 96 -7.19 -6.85 -9.69
C VAL A 96 -6.27 -6.10 -10.65
N CYS A 97 -5.43 -5.21 -10.13
CA CYS A 97 -4.51 -4.43 -10.94
C CYS A 97 -3.64 -5.34 -11.83
N LEU A 98 -3.82 -5.25 -13.15
CA LEU A 98 -3.01 -6.01 -14.10
C LEU A 98 -1.51 -5.68 -13.97
N GLY A 99 -1.18 -4.46 -13.54
CA GLY A 99 0.18 -3.99 -13.34
C GLY A 99 0.80 -4.37 -11.99
N GLU A 100 0.14 -5.14 -11.13
CA GLU A 100 0.64 -5.47 -9.77
C GLU A 100 2.07 -6.04 -9.80
N GLN A 101 2.35 -6.99 -10.69
CA GLN A 101 3.67 -7.62 -10.77
C GLN A 101 4.76 -6.62 -11.19
N LEU A 102 4.46 -5.76 -12.17
CA LEU A 102 5.36 -4.70 -12.61
C LEU A 102 5.60 -3.68 -11.48
N ALA A 103 4.54 -3.21 -10.83
CA ALA A 103 4.64 -2.27 -9.72
C ALA A 103 5.47 -2.82 -8.55
N ARG A 104 5.30 -4.10 -8.18
CA ARG A 104 6.12 -4.76 -7.15
C ARG A 104 7.59 -4.84 -7.54
N MET A 105 7.88 -5.07 -8.81
CA MET A 105 9.25 -5.04 -9.34
C MET A 105 9.85 -3.65 -9.27
N GLU A 106 9.14 -2.64 -9.77
CA GLU A 106 9.58 -1.25 -9.77
C GLU A 106 9.83 -0.75 -8.34
N LEU A 107 8.87 -0.96 -7.43
CA LEU A 107 9.01 -0.55 -6.03
C LEU A 107 10.27 -1.16 -5.40
N PHE A 108 10.48 -2.46 -5.56
CA PHE A 108 11.65 -3.12 -4.98
C PHE A 108 12.96 -2.60 -5.60
N LEU A 109 13.05 -2.55 -6.92
CA LEU A 109 14.28 -2.15 -7.61
C LEU A 109 14.63 -0.68 -7.37
N PHE A 110 13.68 0.24 -7.50
CA PHE A 110 13.93 1.66 -7.27
C PHE A 110 14.24 1.95 -5.80
N PHE A 111 13.46 1.39 -4.87
CA PHE A 111 13.66 1.63 -3.44
C PHE A 111 15.03 1.14 -2.98
N THR A 112 15.40 -0.10 -3.32
CA THR A 112 16.71 -0.66 -2.96
C THR A 112 17.86 0.07 -3.66
N SER A 113 17.75 0.38 -4.95
CA SER A 113 18.81 1.08 -5.68
C SER A 113 19.07 2.48 -5.14
N LEU A 114 18.02 3.19 -4.74
CA LEU A 114 18.12 4.53 -4.15
C LEU A 114 18.78 4.47 -2.76
N LEU A 115 18.30 3.60 -1.87
CA LEU A 115 18.85 3.46 -0.51
C LEU A 115 20.22 2.79 -0.44
N GLN A 116 20.59 2.02 -1.47
CA GLN A 116 21.94 1.49 -1.61
C GLN A 116 22.95 2.61 -1.85
N ARG A 117 22.58 3.64 -2.62
CA ARG A 117 23.49 4.69 -3.08
C ARG A 117 23.44 5.97 -2.26
N PHE A 118 22.29 6.26 -1.64
CA PHE A 118 22.06 7.52 -0.93
C PHE A 118 21.50 7.29 0.47
N THR A 119 21.88 8.17 1.38
CA THR A 119 21.20 8.40 2.64
C THR A 119 20.26 9.59 2.45
N PHE A 120 18.98 9.39 2.78
CA PHE A 120 17.97 10.45 2.69
C PHE A 120 17.71 11.09 4.05
N SER A 121 17.62 12.41 4.09
CA SER A 121 17.26 13.18 5.28
C SER A 121 16.37 14.38 4.90
N PRO A 122 15.60 14.95 5.85
CA PRO A 122 15.04 16.26 5.62
C PRO A 122 16.16 17.32 5.45
N PRO A 123 15.89 18.44 4.75
CA PRO A 123 16.77 19.59 4.79
C PRO A 123 16.90 20.14 6.22
N PRO A 124 18.02 20.78 6.58
CA PRO A 124 18.21 21.36 7.91
C PRO A 124 17.07 22.32 8.29
N GLY A 125 16.47 22.09 9.47
CA GLY A 125 15.38 22.91 10.00
C GLY A 125 14.00 22.67 9.35
N VAL A 126 13.84 21.63 8.53
CA VAL A 126 12.56 21.28 7.90
C VAL A 126 12.03 19.98 8.50
N GLU A 127 10.82 20.02 9.06
CA GLU A 127 10.10 18.81 9.49
C GLU A 127 9.16 18.32 8.37
N PRO A 128 9.26 17.07 7.91
CA PRO A 128 8.34 16.51 6.93
C PRO A 128 6.91 16.39 7.50
N THR A 129 5.91 16.70 6.67
CA THR A 129 4.50 16.47 7.00
C THR A 129 4.01 15.16 6.38
N LEU A 130 3.11 14.47 7.10
CA LEU A 130 2.39 13.29 6.59
C LEU A 130 1.06 13.67 5.91
N GLU A 131 0.77 14.96 5.76
CA GLU A 131 -0.44 15.41 5.09
C GLU A 131 -0.45 15.05 3.59
N SER A 132 -1.58 14.51 3.15
CA SER A 132 -1.82 14.14 1.76
C SER A 132 -2.65 15.19 1.01
N LYS A 133 -2.41 15.32 -0.29
CA LYS A 133 -3.37 15.88 -1.24
C LYS A 133 -4.42 14.83 -1.58
N VAL A 134 -5.68 15.15 -1.30
CA VAL A 134 -6.82 14.29 -1.62
C VAL A 134 -7.20 14.51 -3.09
N GLY A 135 -7.31 13.41 -3.82
CA GLY A 135 -7.79 13.34 -5.20
C GLY A 135 -8.30 11.93 -5.49
N ILE A 136 -8.44 11.57 -6.78
CA ILE A 136 -8.71 10.17 -7.17
C ILE A 136 -7.61 9.25 -6.62
N THR A 137 -6.37 9.76 -6.57
CA THR A 137 -5.27 9.15 -5.85
C THR A 137 -4.80 10.05 -4.71
N HIS A 138 -4.33 9.44 -3.63
CA HIS A 138 -3.65 10.11 -2.52
C HIS A 138 -2.18 10.26 -2.85
N SER A 139 -1.66 11.47 -2.69
CA SER A 139 -0.23 11.77 -2.81
C SER A 139 0.23 12.64 -1.65
N PRO A 140 1.49 12.54 -1.20
CA PRO A 140 2.00 13.45 -0.19
C PRO A 140 1.97 14.90 -0.71
N LYS A 141 1.79 15.88 0.18
CA LYS A 141 2.06 17.28 -0.16
C LYS A 141 3.53 17.41 -0.64
N PRO A 142 3.85 18.40 -1.51
CA PRO A 142 5.22 18.61 -1.96
C PRO A 142 6.17 18.74 -0.78
N TYR A 143 7.24 17.94 -0.79
CA TYR A 143 8.29 17.97 0.24
C TYR A 143 9.66 17.96 -0.43
N LYS A 144 10.68 18.39 0.31
CA LYS A 144 12.08 18.34 -0.10
C LYS A 144 12.82 17.36 0.79
N LEU A 145 13.85 16.75 0.24
CA LEU A 145 14.76 15.85 0.93
C LEU A 145 16.18 16.07 0.40
N CYS A 146 17.17 15.81 1.24
CA CYS A 146 18.57 15.73 0.86
C CYS A 146 18.91 14.28 0.54
N ALA A 147 19.58 14.04 -0.59
CA ALA A 147 20.11 12.73 -0.97
C ALA A 147 21.64 12.82 -0.95
N VAL A 148 22.27 12.27 0.08
CA VAL A 148 23.73 12.32 0.26
C VAL A 148 24.30 10.95 -0.14
N PRO A 149 25.28 10.87 -1.06
CA PRO A 149 25.93 9.61 -1.40
C PRO A 149 26.46 8.88 -0.16
N ARG A 150 26.32 7.55 -0.15
CA ARG A 150 26.83 6.67 0.90
C ARG A 150 28.31 6.32 0.73
#